data_AF-T1F3M7-F1
#
_entry.id   AF-T1F3M7-F1
#
_cell.length_a   1.000
_cell.length_b   1.000
_cell.length_c   1.000
_cell.angle_alpha   90.00
_cell.angle_beta   90.00
_cell.angle_gamma   90.00
#
_symmetry.space_group_name_H-M   'P 1'
#
loop_
_entity.id
_entity.type
_entity.pdbx_description
1 polymer ?
#
loop_
_entity_poly.entity_id
_entity_poly.type
_entity_poly.pdbx_seq_one_letter_code
_entity_poly.pdbx_strand_id
1 'polypeptide(L)'
;MTCIQNVTSKVQVVKGSSAYQKAFRIDSTSKLRMSTKRVFWKSIPLSFSLTTTFRLNMDSFDVSWYVFYIQDHKGRIQFGLQVNPKRKLLRFKLMHPTKRNLQNFDLSLDNEYFAKTYKSLFTVFQDIFLHLPIDTQ
;
A
#
# COMPACT_ATOMS: atom_id res chain seq x y z
N MET A 1 17.30 -17.76 -15.29
CA MET A 1 17.27 -16.31 -15.06
C MET A 1 16.44 -15.70 -16.17
N THR A 2 15.26 -15.16 -15.87
CA THR A 2 14.43 -14.49 -16.89
C THR A 2 13.66 -13.37 -16.21
N CYS A 3 14.05 -12.12 -16.51
CA CYS A 3 13.32 -10.93 -16.11
C CYS A 3 12.46 -10.51 -17.29
N ILE A 4 11.22 -11.02 -17.37
CA ILE A 4 10.23 -10.43 -18.28
C ILE A 4 9.75 -9.15 -17.61
N GLN A 5 10.34 -8.02 -17.99
CA GLN A 5 9.82 -6.69 -17.64
C GLN A 5 9.09 -6.10 -18.84
N ASN A 6 7.93 -6.68 -19.17
CA ASN A 6 6.90 -5.93 -19.88
C ASN A 6 6.21 -5.01 -18.86
N VAL A 7 6.88 -3.91 -18.50
CA VAL A 7 6.27 -2.87 -17.67
C VAL A 7 5.45 -1.97 -18.61
N THR A 8 4.22 -2.38 -18.89
CA THR A 8 3.23 -1.48 -19.46
C THR A 8 2.73 -0.59 -18.32
N SER A 9 3.37 0.55 -18.12
CA SER A 9 2.98 1.52 -17.09
C SER A 9 2.37 2.74 -17.75
N LYS A 10 1.03 2.82 -17.73
CA LYS A 10 0.29 4.06 -17.99
C LYS A 10 0.25 4.85 -16.68
N VAL A 11 1.34 5.58 -16.43
CA VAL A 11 1.49 6.44 -15.25
C VAL A 11 1.54 7.88 -15.73
N GLN A 12 0.72 8.73 -15.12
CA GLN A 12 0.70 10.17 -15.38
C GLN A 12 1.22 10.94 -14.18
N VAL A 13 2.09 11.90 -14.41
CA VAL A 13 2.53 12.83 -13.36
C VAL A 13 1.47 13.91 -13.21
N VAL A 14 0.96 14.08 -11.99
CA VAL A 14 -0.07 15.06 -11.64
C VAL A 14 0.39 15.90 -10.45
N LYS A 15 -0.26 17.05 -10.24
CA LYS A 15 -0.03 17.88 -9.05
C LYS A 15 -0.44 17.09 -7.81
N GLY A 16 0.43 17.05 -6.79
CA GLY A 16 0.19 16.36 -5.53
C GLY A 16 -0.62 17.20 -4.55
N SER A 17 -0.48 16.89 -3.26
CA SER A 17 -1.17 17.62 -2.17
C SER A 17 -0.75 19.09 -2.04
N SER A 18 0.40 19.48 -2.60
CA SER A 18 0.88 20.86 -2.65
C SER A 18 1.37 21.20 -4.05
N ALA A 19 1.45 22.49 -4.39
CA ALA A 19 1.94 22.96 -5.69
C ALA A 19 3.37 22.54 -6.02
N TYR A 20 4.17 22.26 -5.00
CA TYR A 20 5.56 21.81 -5.14
C TYR A 20 5.69 20.28 -5.13
N GLN A 21 4.63 19.54 -4.82
CA GLN A 21 4.65 18.09 -4.73
C GLN A 21 4.14 17.47 -6.04
N LYS A 22 4.85 16.46 -6.53
CA LYS A 22 4.40 15.62 -7.64
C LYS A 22 3.70 14.39 -7.09
N ALA A 23 2.58 14.03 -7.70
CA ALA A 23 1.90 12.76 -7.47
C ALA A 23 1.86 11.95 -8.76
N PHE A 24 1.65 10.65 -8.63
CA PHE A 24 1.59 9.73 -9.77
C PHE A 24 0.19 9.13 -9.84
N ARG A 25 -0.54 9.42 -10.91
CA ARG A 25 -1.79 8.74 -11.24
C ARG A 25 -1.44 7.43 -11.94
N ILE A 26 -1.85 6.33 -11.32
CA ILE A 26 -1.61 4.97 -11.82
C ILE A 26 -2.90 4.46 -12.45
N ASP A 27 -2.84 4.10 -13.73
CA ASP A 27 -3.97 3.48 -14.43
C ASP A 27 -4.18 2.03 -13.94
N SER A 28 -5.44 1.57 -13.91
CA SER A 28 -5.81 0.22 -13.46
C SER A 28 -5.18 -0.90 -14.29
N THR A 29 -4.81 -0.62 -15.55
CA THR A 29 -4.13 -1.57 -16.44
C THR A 29 -2.62 -1.65 -16.21
N SER A 30 -2.07 -0.76 -15.39
CA SER A 30 -0.62 -0.67 -15.16
C SER A 30 -0.12 -1.81 -14.26
N LYS A 31 0.95 -2.48 -14.70
CA LYS A 31 1.60 -3.55 -13.93
C LYS A 31 2.89 -3.05 -13.28
N LEU A 32 2.75 -2.41 -12.11
CA LEU A 32 3.88 -1.97 -11.30
C LEU A 32 4.36 -3.10 -10.40
N ARG A 33 5.43 -3.79 -10.81
CA ARG A 33 6.03 -4.89 -10.04
C ARG A 33 7.55 -4.75 -10.02
N MET A 34 8.12 -4.98 -8.84
CA MET A 34 9.55 -5.03 -8.64
C MET A 34 9.91 -6.26 -7.80
N SER A 35 11.06 -6.87 -8.10
CA SER A 35 11.55 -7.99 -7.30
C SER A 35 11.89 -7.51 -5.89
N THR A 36 11.30 -8.16 -4.88
CA THR A 36 11.61 -7.89 -3.46
C THR A 36 13.10 -8.01 -3.18
N LYS A 37 13.83 -8.93 -3.85
CA LYS A 37 15.28 -9.10 -3.70
C LYS A 37 16.10 -7.89 -4.17
N ARG A 38 15.54 -7.08 -5.08
CA ARG A 38 16.19 -5.85 -5.55
C ARG A 38 16.15 -4.76 -4.47
N VAL A 39 15.10 -4.75 -3.65
CA VAL A 39 14.89 -3.77 -2.58
C VAL A 39 15.47 -4.25 -1.25
N PHE A 40 15.24 -5.52 -0.93
CA PHE A 40 15.65 -6.16 0.32
C PHE A 40 16.52 -7.37 -0.02
N TRP A 41 17.83 -7.27 0.22
CA TRP A 41 18.79 -8.28 -0.21
C TRP A 41 18.64 -9.65 0.49
N LYS A 42 18.03 -9.70 1.67
CA LYS A 42 17.78 -10.95 2.42
C LYS A 42 16.28 -11.25 2.57
N SER A 43 15.61 -10.48 3.41
CA SER A 43 14.20 -10.63 3.75
C SER A 43 13.59 -9.27 4.07
N ILE A 44 12.26 -9.22 4.17
CA ILE A 44 11.59 -8.06 4.75
C ILE A 44 12.13 -7.89 6.19
N PRO A 45 12.49 -6.66 6.62
CA PRO A 45 12.89 -6.39 7.98
C PRO A 45 11.83 -6.80 9.01
N LEU A 46 12.28 -7.21 10.20
CA LEU A 46 11.38 -7.50 11.33
C LEU A 46 10.62 -6.26 11.81
N SER A 47 11.25 -5.09 11.67
CA SER A 47 10.66 -3.79 12.01
C SER A 47 10.93 -2.80 10.89
N PHE A 48 9.92 -2.02 10.51
CA PHE A 48 10.04 -0.96 9.51
C PHE A 48 8.92 0.05 9.64
N SER A 49 9.13 1.23 9.06
CA SER A 49 8.10 2.24 8.89
C SER A 49 7.80 2.46 7.41
N LEU A 50 6.51 2.58 7.09
CA LEU A 50 5.99 2.93 5.78
C LEU A 50 5.19 4.22 5.91
N THR A 51 5.69 5.29 5.29
CA THR A 51 4.92 6.52 5.10
C THR A 51 4.33 6.52 3.71
N THR A 52 3.01 6.66 3.62
CA THR A 52 2.33 6.75 2.32
C THR A 52 1.35 7.91 2.31
N THR A 53 1.30 8.59 1.18
CA THR A 53 0.28 9.60 0.87
C THR A 53 -0.46 9.14 -0.37
N PHE A 54 -1.76 8.91 -0.27
CA PHE A 54 -2.58 8.52 -1.40
C PHE A 54 -3.93 9.23 -1.38
N ARG A 55 -4.55 9.32 -2.55
CA ARG A 55 -5.91 9.85 -2.72
C ARG A 55 -6.76 8.79 -3.40
N LEU A 56 -7.95 8.58 -2.86
CA LEU A 56 -8.95 7.68 -3.46
C LEU A 56 -9.69 8.44 -4.57
N ASN A 57 -9.87 7.80 -5.72
CA ASN A 57 -10.72 8.31 -6.80
C ASN A 57 -12.05 7.56 -6.81
N MET A 58 -13.13 8.23 -7.21
CA MET A 58 -14.49 7.66 -7.32
C MET A 58 -14.52 6.36 -8.15
N ASP A 59 -13.73 6.27 -9.22
CA ASP A 59 -13.65 5.09 -10.07
C ASP A 59 -13.09 3.83 -9.37
N SER A 60 -12.44 4.01 -8.21
CA SER A 60 -11.83 2.92 -7.45
C SER A 60 -12.75 2.34 -6.37
N PHE A 61 -13.99 2.80 -6.26
CA PHE A 61 -14.88 2.47 -5.13
C PHE A 61 -15.44 1.05 -5.19
N ASP A 62 -15.57 0.46 -6.36
CA ASP A 62 -16.25 -0.82 -6.50
C ASP A 62 -15.38 -2.04 -6.21
N VAL A 63 -14.06 -1.88 -6.22
CA VAL A 63 -13.10 -2.98 -6.14
C VAL A 63 -12.11 -2.71 -5.02
N SER A 64 -11.80 -3.75 -4.24
CA SER A 64 -10.71 -3.65 -3.27
C SER A 64 -9.36 -3.71 -3.98
N TRP A 65 -8.42 -2.86 -3.58
CA TRP A 65 -7.11 -2.77 -4.21
C TRP A 65 -6.01 -2.55 -3.17
N TYR A 66 -4.77 -2.82 -3.55
CA TYR A 66 -3.62 -2.64 -2.68
C TYR A 66 -2.87 -1.36 -3.03
N VAL A 67 -2.65 -0.49 -2.05
CA VAL A 67 -1.75 0.67 -2.17
C VAL A 67 -0.33 0.15 -2.38
N PHE A 68 0.04 -0.86 -1.61
CA PHE A 68 1.31 -1.56 -1.70
C PHE A 68 1.15 -2.96 -1.12
N TYR A 69 1.84 -3.93 -1.70
CA TYR A 69 1.92 -5.28 -1.14
C TYR A 69 3.24 -5.95 -1.52
N ILE A 70 3.65 -6.88 -0.66
CA ILE A 70 4.76 -7.79 -0.91
C ILE A 70 4.19 -9.20 -0.85
N GLN A 71 4.53 -10.01 -1.85
CA GLN A 71 4.15 -11.42 -1.92
C GLN A 71 5.39 -12.30 -2.03
N ASP A 72 5.25 -13.55 -1.62
CA ASP A 72 6.27 -14.57 -1.85
C ASP A 72 6.25 -15.10 -3.30
N HIS A 73 7.16 -16.03 -3.60
CA HIS A 73 7.26 -16.67 -4.91
C HIS A 73 6.03 -17.52 -5.28
N LYS A 74 5.17 -17.85 -4.30
CA LYS A 74 3.91 -18.59 -4.49
C LYS A 74 2.70 -17.65 -4.59
N GLY A 75 2.91 -16.33 -4.58
CA GLY A 75 1.85 -15.33 -4.63
C GLY A 75 1.13 -15.08 -3.30
N ARG A 76 1.66 -15.59 -2.18
CA ARG A 76 1.06 -15.37 -0.86
C ARG A 76 1.49 -14.03 -0.30
N ILE A 77 0.54 -13.23 0.15
CA ILE A 77 0.80 -11.91 0.76
C ILE A 77 1.64 -12.09 2.03
N GLN A 78 2.81 -11.45 2.04
CA GLN A 78 3.68 -11.32 3.22
C GLN A 78 3.42 -10.00 3.95
N PHE A 79 3.06 -8.97 3.19
CA PHE A 79 2.72 -7.64 3.68
C PHE A 79 1.74 -6.99 2.71
N GLY A 80 0.77 -6.22 3.18
CA GLY A 80 -0.06 -5.43 2.29
C GLY A 80 -0.90 -4.38 2.97
N LEU A 81 -1.00 -3.22 2.32
CA LEU A 81 -1.96 -2.17 2.66
C LEU A 81 -3.09 -2.22 1.63
N GLN A 82 -4.24 -2.72 2.04
CA GLN A 82 -5.42 -2.90 1.19
C GLN A 82 -6.47 -1.85 1.51
N VAL A 83 -6.96 -1.16 0.50
CA VAL A 83 -8.15 -0.31 0.61
C VAL A 83 -9.37 -1.14 0.18
N ASN A 84 -10.41 -1.13 1.00
CA ASN A 84 -11.72 -1.66 0.65
C ASN A 84 -12.76 -0.53 0.76
N PRO A 85 -13.05 0.18 -0.34
CA PRO A 85 -13.96 1.31 -0.30
C PRO A 85 -15.41 0.91 0.02
N LYS A 86 -15.86 -0.25 -0.50
CA LYS A 86 -17.20 -0.81 -0.22
C LYS A 86 -17.45 -0.99 1.28
N ARG A 87 -16.46 -1.49 2.00
CA ARG A 87 -16.52 -1.67 3.46
C ARG A 87 -16.02 -0.46 4.24
N LYS A 88 -15.62 0.60 3.54
CA LYS A 88 -14.99 1.79 4.12
C LYS A 88 -13.90 1.45 5.12
N LEU A 89 -12.98 0.59 4.72
CA LEU A 89 -11.90 0.17 5.59
C LEU A 89 -10.56 0.16 4.87
N LEU A 90 -9.52 0.45 5.64
CA LEU A 90 -8.13 0.22 5.30
C LEU A 90 -7.66 -0.99 6.08
N ARG A 91 -7.30 -2.05 5.37
CA ARG A 91 -6.82 -3.30 5.93
C ARG A 91 -5.32 -3.41 5.77
N PHE A 92 -4.63 -3.47 6.88
CA PHE A 92 -3.23 -3.81 6.95
C PHE A 92 -3.08 -5.32 7.13
N LYS A 93 -2.23 -5.94 6.32
CA LYS A 93 -1.97 -7.39 6.31
C LYS A 93 -0.50 -7.64 6.57
N LEU A 94 -0.21 -8.48 7.55
CA LEU A 94 1.16 -8.84 7.90
C LEU A 94 1.26 -10.34 8.18
N MET A 95 2.19 -11.01 7.51
CA MET A 95 2.52 -12.40 7.80
C MET A 95 3.31 -12.45 9.11
N HIS A 96 2.83 -13.21 10.08
CA HIS A 96 3.58 -13.43 11.31
C HIS A 96 4.88 -14.22 11.00
N PRO A 97 6.05 -13.74 11.43
CA PRO A 97 7.34 -14.34 11.07
C PRO A 97 7.49 -15.79 11.52
N THR A 98 6.94 -16.17 12.68
CA THR A 98 7.05 -17.52 13.26
C THR A 98 5.79 -18.36 13.03
N LYS A 99 4.61 -17.81 13.30
CA LYS A 99 3.34 -18.56 13.23
C LYS A 99 2.84 -18.78 11.80
N ARG A 100 3.42 -18.10 10.79
CA ARG A 100 3.01 -18.15 9.37
C ARG A 100 1.51 -17.94 9.14
N ASN A 101 0.84 -17.23 10.05
CA ASN A 101 -0.54 -16.80 9.91
C ASN A 101 -0.57 -15.35 9.43
N LEU A 102 -1.53 -15.02 8.57
CA LEU A 102 -1.74 -13.67 8.10
C LEU A 102 -2.59 -12.91 9.11
N GLN A 103 -2.02 -11.90 9.74
CA GLN A 103 -2.73 -11.00 10.62
C GLN A 103 -3.34 -9.86 9.81
N ASN A 104 -4.58 -9.51 10.12
CA ASN A 104 -5.28 -8.40 9.50
C ASN A 104 -5.64 -7.38 10.58
N PHE A 105 -5.34 -6.12 10.30
CA PHE A 105 -5.70 -4.99 11.15
C PHE A 105 -6.57 -4.07 10.30
N ASP A 106 -7.82 -3.88 10.73
CA ASP A 106 -8.80 -3.09 10.00
C ASP A 106 -8.96 -1.74 10.67
N LEU A 107 -8.81 -0.70 9.88
CA LEU A 107 -9.09 0.68 10.25
C LEU A 107 -10.33 1.14 9.48
N SER A 108 -11.38 1.52 10.19
CA SER A 108 -12.56 2.13 9.59
C SER A 108 -12.22 3.52 9.03
N LEU A 109 -12.72 3.81 7.84
CA LEU A 109 -12.56 5.09 7.15
C LEU A 109 -13.91 5.82 7.14
N ASP A 110 -13.91 7.08 7.54
CA ASP A 110 -15.12 7.91 7.48
C ASP A 110 -15.45 8.33 6.05
N ASN A 111 -16.68 8.81 5.82
CA ASN A 111 -17.11 9.22 4.47
C ASN A 111 -16.27 10.36 3.88
N GLU A 112 -15.70 11.23 4.72
CA GLU A 112 -14.83 12.34 4.28
C GLU A 112 -13.48 11.87 3.72
N TYR A 113 -13.04 10.65 4.03
CA TYR A 113 -11.76 10.11 3.59
C TYR A 113 -11.66 9.96 2.07
N PHE A 114 -12.78 9.82 1.39
CA PHE A 114 -12.76 9.49 -0.03
C PHE A 114 -12.59 10.71 -0.96
N ALA A 115 -12.76 11.92 -0.44
CA ALA A 115 -12.58 13.16 -1.20
C ALA A 115 -11.22 13.83 -0.95
N LYS A 116 -10.57 13.51 0.18
CA LYS A 116 -9.35 14.16 0.68
C LYS A 116 -8.09 13.34 0.41
N THR A 117 -6.94 14.01 0.48
CA THR A 117 -5.64 13.31 0.47
C THR A 117 -5.43 12.68 1.83
N TYR A 118 -5.03 11.41 1.85
CA TYR A 118 -4.73 10.70 3.08
C TYR A 118 -3.25 10.46 3.22
N LYS A 119 -2.69 10.91 4.35
CA LYS A 119 -1.31 10.66 4.73
C LYS A 119 -1.28 9.78 5.97
N SER A 120 -0.47 8.72 5.92
CA SER A 120 -0.32 7.81 7.04
C SER A 120 1.10 7.36 7.22
N LEU A 121 1.47 7.23 8.49
CA LEU A 121 2.66 6.53 8.92
C LEU A 121 2.24 5.23 9.58
N PHE A 122 2.72 4.13 9.00
CA PHE A 122 2.61 2.80 9.57
C PHE A 122 3.96 2.41 10.10
N THR A 123 4.06 2.11 11.38
CA THR A 123 5.28 1.57 11.97
C THR A 123 4.99 0.17 12.51
N VAL A 124 5.78 -0.77 12.03
CA VAL A 124 5.71 -2.19 12.39
C VAL A 124 6.92 -2.52 13.23
N PHE A 125 6.67 -3.08 14.41
CA PHE A 125 7.65 -3.78 15.23
C PHE A 125 7.24 -5.25 15.36
N GLN A 126 8.13 -6.10 15.89
CA GLN A 126 7.85 -7.54 16.06
C GLN A 126 6.52 -7.83 16.76
N ASP A 127 6.13 -6.99 17.72
CA ASP A 127 4.95 -7.21 18.57
C ASP A 127 3.95 -6.05 18.56
N ILE A 128 4.27 -4.93 17.90
CA ILE A 128 3.48 -3.70 17.96
C ILE A 128 3.26 -3.16 16.55
N PHE A 129 1.99 -2.91 16.22
CA PHE A 129 1.62 -2.12 15.06
C PHE A 129 1.15 -0.74 15.53
N LEU A 130 1.87 0.30 15.11
CA LEU A 130 1.49 1.69 15.33
C LEU A 130 1.00 2.29 14.02
N HIS A 131 -0.24 2.75 14.02
CA HIS A 131 -0.78 3.58 12.95
C HIS A 131 -0.92 5.01 13.48
N LEU A 132 -0.33 5.96 12.75
CA LEU A 132 -0.48 7.38 13.04
C LEU A 132 -1.09 8.05 11.80
N PRO A 133 -2.35 8.53 11.88
CA PRO A 133 -2.87 9.43 10.88
C PRO A 133 -2.05 10.72 10.93
N ILE A 134 -1.57 11.19 9.78
CA ILE A 134 -0.90 12.47 9.70
C ILE A 134 -1.90 13.43 9.07
N ASP A 135 -2.46 14.31 9.89
CA ASP A 135 -3.38 15.34 9.41
C ASP A 135 -2.67 16.22 8.38
N THR A 136 -3.27 16.32 7.20
CA THR A 136 -2.95 17.36 6.25
C THR A 136 -3.93 18.49 6.50
N GLN A 137 -3.43 19.59 7.10
CA GLN A 137 -4.12 20.88 7.19
C GLN A 137 -4.57 21.37 5.81
#